data_AF-A0A198A6Z2-F1
#
_entry.id   AF-A0A198A6Z2-F1
#
_cell.length_a   1.000
_cell.length_b   1.000
_cell.length_c   1.000
_cell.angle_alpha   90.00
_cell.angle_beta   90.00
_cell.angle_gamma   90.00
#
_symmetry.space_group_name_H-M   'P 1'
#
loop_
_entity.id
_entity.type
_entity.pdbx_description
1 polymer ?
#
loop_
_entity_poly.entity_id
_entity_poly.type
_entity_poly.pdbx_seq_one_letter_code
_entity_poly.pdbx_strand_id
1 'polypeptide(L)'
;MPLRTTRKAAEVLPFLEAFITRREQQAREIEQVVERYEVKRMKEERAYQTMSSFRRMLTGKKPDHHLAVEYIHYVKKPMEQVRKLRAEIEQARQIMNASTTGDDITFPEEFEDIFSS
;
A
#
# COMPACT_ATOMS: atom_id res chain seq x y z
N MET A 1 -8.81 12.10 -27.62
CA MET A 1 -7.41 12.48 -27.30
C MET A 1 -7.40 12.92 -25.84
N PRO A 2 -6.49 12.41 -24.98
CA PRO A 2 -6.39 12.91 -23.62
C PRO A 2 -5.92 14.37 -23.64
N LEU A 3 -6.65 15.24 -22.93
CA LEU A 3 -6.28 16.63 -22.73
C LEU A 3 -5.03 16.67 -21.82
N ARG A 4 -4.09 17.53 -22.18
CA ARG A 4 -2.79 17.67 -21.53
C ARG A 4 -2.69 19.10 -21.02
N THR A 5 -2.48 19.25 -19.72
CA THR A 5 -2.27 20.56 -19.10
C THR A 5 -0.77 20.78 -18.86
N THR A 6 -0.33 22.03 -19.03
CA THR A 6 1.07 22.45 -18.85
C THR A 6 1.15 23.45 -17.71
N ARG A 7 1.90 23.12 -16.66
CA ARG A 7 2.23 24.05 -15.56
C ARG A 7 3.74 24.11 -15.33
N LYS A 8 4.21 25.20 -14.71
CA LYS A 8 5.63 25.37 -14.40
C LYS A 8 6.12 24.30 -13.42
N ALA A 9 7.31 23.77 -13.67
CA ALA A 9 7.89 22.75 -12.81
C ALA A 9 8.03 23.19 -11.34
N ALA A 10 8.42 24.44 -11.10
CA ALA A 10 8.58 24.99 -9.75
C ALA A 10 7.29 24.97 -8.90
N GLU A 11 6.11 25.00 -9.53
CA GLU A 11 4.82 25.01 -8.83
C GLU A 11 4.32 23.59 -8.53
N VAL A 12 4.70 22.62 -9.35
CA VAL A 12 4.16 21.25 -9.34
C VAL A 12 5.09 20.27 -8.61
N LEU A 13 6.41 20.47 -8.67
CA LEU A 13 7.40 19.59 -8.05
C LEU A 13 7.21 19.45 -6.53
N PRO A 14 7.06 20.53 -5.74
CA PRO A 14 6.88 20.39 -4.29
C PRO A 14 5.60 19.61 -3.93
N PHE A 15 4.57 19.74 -4.76
CA PHE A 15 3.33 19.00 -4.58
C PHE A 15 3.51 17.51 -4.87
N LEU A 16 4.20 17.17 -5.97
CA LEU A 16 4.51 15.78 -6.30
C LEU A 16 5.37 15.11 -5.21
N GLU A 17 6.34 15.82 -4.65
CA GLU A 17 7.15 15.33 -3.53
C GLU A 17 6.31 15.06 -2.28
N ALA A 18 5.43 16.00 -1.92
CA ALA A 18 4.51 15.83 -0.80
C ALA A 18 3.53 14.66 -1.02
N PHE A 19 3.01 14.53 -2.25
CA PHE A 19 2.16 13.42 -2.64
C PHE A 19 2.87 12.07 -2.51
N ILE A 20 4.08 11.94 -3.07
CA ILE A 20 4.90 10.73 -2.97
C ILE A 20 5.14 10.38 -1.51
N THR A 21 5.59 11.34 -0.71
CA THR A 21 5.88 11.14 0.72
C THR A 21 4.66 10.64 1.49
N ARG A 22 3.48 11.23 1.23
CA ARG A 22 2.23 10.82 1.88
C ARG A 22 1.82 9.40 1.48
N ARG A 23 1.94 9.04 0.20
CA ARG A 23 1.60 7.70 -0.31
C ARG A 23 2.56 6.64 0.22
N GLU A 24 3.85 6.96 0.32
CA GLU A 24 4.85 6.07 0.93
C GLU A 24 4.54 5.83 2.41
N GLN A 25 4.15 6.88 3.13
CA GLN A 25 3.78 6.76 4.54
C GLN A 25 2.54 5.87 4.72
N GLN A 26 1.51 6.05 3.89
CA GLN A 26 0.33 5.17 3.87
C GLN A 26 0.70 3.71 3.59
N ALA A 27 1.58 3.46 2.62
CA ALA A 27 2.04 2.11 2.31
C ALA A 27 2.75 1.47 3.52
N ARG A 28 3.65 2.21 4.18
CA ARG A 28 4.35 1.74 5.39
C ARG A 28 3.40 1.43 6.54
N GLU A 29 2.37 2.26 6.75
CA GLU A 29 1.36 2.02 7.80
C GLU A 29 0.59 0.72 7.56
N ILE A 30 0.18 0.46 6.31
CA ILE A 30 -0.49 -0.78 5.95
C ILE A 30 0.44 -1.98 6.17
N GLU A 31 1.70 -1.89 5.73
CA GLU A 31 2.70 -2.94 5.92
C GLU A 31 2.91 -3.27 7.41
N GLN A 32 2.98 -2.25 8.28
CA GLN A 32 3.10 -2.46 9.73
C GLN A 32 1.87 -3.17 10.33
N VAL A 33 0.67 -2.88 9.84
CA VAL A 33 -0.56 -3.57 10.29
C VAL A 33 -0.51 -5.05 9.90
N VAL A 34 -0.11 -5.35 8.67
CA VAL A 34 0.07 -6.72 8.17
C VAL A 34 1.12 -7.46 8.99
N GLU A 35 2.28 -6.85 9.23
CA GLU A 35 3.37 -7.44 10.02
C GLU A 35 2.90 -7.80 11.44
N ARG A 36 2.17 -6.90 12.12
CA ARG A 36 1.63 -7.19 13.46
C ARG A 36 0.66 -8.37 13.45
N TYR A 37 -0.16 -8.50 12.41
CA TYR A 37 -1.05 -9.65 12.25
C TYR A 37 -0.24 -10.95 12.09
N GLU A 38 0.75 -10.98 11.21
CA GLU A 38 1.58 -12.16 10.97
C GLU A 38 2.38 -12.58 12.20
N VAL A 39 2.98 -11.62 12.92
CA VAL A 39 3.68 -11.88 14.19
C VAL A 39 2.76 -12.49 15.23
N LYS A 40 1.53 -11.97 15.36
CA LYS A 40 0.52 -12.52 16.28
C LYS A 40 0.15 -13.95 15.87
N ARG A 41 -0.11 -14.18 14.59
CA ARG A 41 -0.45 -15.51 14.04
C ARG A 41 0.64 -16.54 14.26
N MET A 42 1.91 -16.17 14.03
CA MET A 42 3.06 -17.05 14.32
C MET A 42 3.14 -17.44 15.80
N LYS A 43 2.85 -16.51 16.72
CA LYS A 43 2.82 -16.80 18.17
C LYS A 43 1.70 -17.77 18.51
N GLU A 44 0.51 -17.57 17.95
CA GLU A 44 -0.63 -18.48 18.13
C GLU A 44 -0.32 -19.89 17.61
N GLU A 45 0.30 -19.99 16.43
CA GLU A 45 0.67 -21.26 15.83
C GLU A 45 1.72 -22.00 16.65
N ARG A 46 2.77 -21.31 17.12
CA ARG A 46 3.78 -21.88 18.02
C ARG A 46 3.15 -22.37 19.33
N ALA A 47 2.26 -21.59 19.92
CA ALA A 47 1.55 -21.98 21.13
C ALA A 47 0.69 -23.23 20.91
N TYR A 48 0.03 -23.37 19.75
CA TYR A 48 -0.73 -24.56 19.40
C TYR A 48 0.16 -25.79 19.20
N GLN A 49 1.31 -25.62 18.52
CA GLN A 49 2.28 -26.70 18.31
C GLN A 49 2.90 -27.20 19.62
N THR A 50 3.16 -26.32 20.59
CA THR A 50 3.72 -26.69 21.91
C THR A 50 2.72 -27.33 22.86
N MET A 51 1.41 -27.26 22.59
CA MET A 51 0.41 -27.98 23.40
C MET A 51 0.51 -29.49 23.22
N SER A 52 0.26 -30.24 24.30
CA SER A 52 0.17 -31.71 24.25
C SER A 52 -0.97 -32.16 23.33
N SER A 53 -0.81 -33.34 22.72
CA SER A 53 -1.78 -33.90 21.77
C SER A 53 -3.19 -34.02 22.36
N PHE A 54 -3.29 -34.30 23.68
CA PHE A 54 -4.57 -34.36 24.39
C PHE A 54 -5.25 -32.99 24.50
N ARG A 55 -4.50 -31.92 24.83
CA ARG A 55 -5.04 -30.55 24.85
C ARG A 55 -5.41 -30.05 23.45
N ARG A 56 -4.66 -30.42 22.41
CA ARG A 56 -4.97 -30.11 21.00
C ARG A 56 -6.26 -30.76 20.53
N MET A 57 -6.55 -31.99 20.97
CA MET A 57 -7.78 -32.70 20.64
C MET A 57 -9.02 -32.04 21.28
N LEU A 58 -8.89 -31.56 22.53
CA LEU A 58 -9.98 -30.89 23.26
C LEU A 58 -10.24 -29.44 22.80
N THR A 59 -9.24 -28.75 22.25
CA THR A 59 -9.37 -27.34 21.84
C THR A 59 -10.05 -27.16 20.48
N GLY A 60 -10.25 -28.23 19.71
CA GLY A 60 -10.86 -28.19 18.39
C GLY A 60 -9.95 -27.50 17.37
N LYS A 61 -9.68 -28.16 16.23
CA LYS A 61 -8.96 -27.52 15.12
C LYS A 61 -9.86 -26.41 14.56
N LYS A 62 -9.43 -25.14 14.59
CA LYS A 62 -10.15 -24.09 13.84
C LYS A 62 -10.25 -24.55 12.37
N PRO A 63 -11.45 -24.55 11.75
CA PRO A 63 -11.59 -25.03 10.38
C PRO A 63 -10.69 -24.24 9.44
N ASP A 64 -9.99 -24.96 8.55
CA ASP A 64 -8.98 -24.44 7.63
C ASP A 64 -9.49 -23.25 6.78
N HIS A 65 -10.80 -23.27 6.49
CA HIS A 65 -11.47 -22.21 5.74
C HIS A 65 -11.47 -20.85 6.45
N HIS A 66 -11.62 -20.79 7.77
CA HIS A 66 -11.57 -19.51 8.49
C HIS A 66 -10.19 -18.87 8.40
N LEU A 67 -9.14 -19.69 8.35
CA LEU A 67 -7.76 -19.24 8.22
C LEU A 67 -7.51 -18.52 6.90
N ALA A 68 -8.01 -19.09 5.81
CA ALA A 68 -7.88 -18.51 4.48
C ALA A 68 -8.62 -17.18 4.36
N VAL A 69 -9.83 -17.08 4.94
CA VAL A 69 -10.62 -15.84 4.94
C VAL A 69 -9.92 -14.75 5.74
N GLU A 70 -9.43 -15.07 6.94
CA GLU A 70 -8.63 -14.13 7.75
C GLU A 70 -7.39 -13.65 6.99
N TYR A 71 -6.64 -14.56 6.35
CA TYR A 71 -5.45 -14.20 5.59
C TYR A 71 -5.78 -13.29 4.40
N ILE A 72 -6.86 -13.55 3.68
CA ILE A 72 -7.31 -12.67 2.59
C ILE A 72 -7.61 -11.26 3.12
N HIS A 73 -8.29 -11.17 4.27
CA HIS A 73 -8.72 -9.90 4.82
C HIS A 73 -7.57 -9.09 5.44
N TYR A 74 -6.69 -9.73 6.19
CA TYR A 74 -5.64 -9.05 6.97
C TYR A 74 -4.29 -8.97 6.26
N VAL A 75 -4.08 -9.74 5.19
CA VAL A 75 -2.81 -9.74 4.45
C VAL A 75 -3.04 -9.40 2.98
N LYS A 76 -3.83 -10.22 2.26
CA LYS A 76 -3.93 -10.10 0.81
C LYS A 76 -4.52 -8.75 0.36
N LYS A 77 -5.70 -8.39 0.86
CA LYS A 77 -6.37 -7.13 0.51
C LYS A 77 -5.55 -5.88 0.90
N PRO A 78 -4.97 -5.79 2.11
CA PRO A 78 -4.06 -4.70 2.46
C PRO A 78 -2.84 -4.61 1.53
N MET A 79 -2.21 -5.74 1.19
CA MET A 79 -1.06 -5.75 0.28
C MET A 79 -1.45 -5.39 -1.16
N GLU A 80 -2.68 -5.67 -1.60
CA GLU A 80 -3.20 -5.15 -2.86
C GLU A 80 -3.34 -3.61 -2.85
N GLN A 81 -3.72 -3.02 -1.72
CA GLN A 81 -3.72 -1.55 -1.56
C GLN A 81 -2.32 -0.98 -1.62
N VAL A 82 -1.35 -1.60 -0.95
CA VAL A 82 0.08 -1.21 -1.03
C VAL A 82 0.57 -1.24 -2.47
N ARG A 83 0.21 -2.27 -3.25
CA ARG A 83 0.58 -2.34 -4.67
C ARG A 83 0.02 -1.16 -5.49
N LYS A 84 -1.22 -0.77 -5.24
CA LYS A 84 -1.82 0.41 -5.89
C LYS A 84 -1.10 1.69 -5.51
N LEU A 85 -0.84 1.90 -4.20
CA LEU A 85 -0.09 3.07 -3.72
C LEU A 85 1.30 3.14 -4.35
N ARG A 86 2.00 2.01 -4.48
CA ARG A 86 3.31 1.95 -5.13
C ARG A 86 3.25 2.28 -6.62
N ALA A 87 2.20 1.84 -7.33
CA ALA A 87 2.00 2.20 -8.73
C ALA A 87 1.73 3.72 -8.89
N GLU A 88 0.92 4.32 -8.01
CA GLU A 88 0.68 5.78 -7.99
C GLU A 88 1.98 6.56 -7.73
N ILE A 89 2.81 6.09 -6.79
CA ILE A 89 4.13 6.69 -6.51
C ILE A 89 5.04 6.60 -7.74
N GLU A 90 5.06 5.45 -8.42
CA GLU A 90 5.89 5.26 -9.61
C GLU A 90 5.46 6.18 -10.75
N GLN A 91 4.16 6.36 -10.96
CA GLN A 91 3.63 7.33 -11.91
C GLN A 91 4.04 8.76 -11.56
N ALA A 92 3.89 9.17 -10.29
CA ALA A 92 4.30 10.49 -9.83
C ALA A 92 5.81 10.72 -10.04
N ARG A 93 6.64 9.71 -9.77
CA ARG A 93 8.10 9.76 -10.01
C ARG A 93 8.43 9.84 -11.50
N GLN A 94 7.68 9.17 -12.37
CA GLN A 94 7.86 9.28 -13.83
C GLN A 94 7.56 10.70 -14.31
N ILE A 95 6.47 11.32 -13.84
CA ILE A 95 6.12 12.72 -14.15
C ILE A 95 7.26 13.65 -13.69
N MET A 96 7.73 13.48 -12.46
CA MET A 96 8.81 14.27 -11.87
C MET A 96 10.13 14.17 -12.68
N ASN A 97 10.52 12.96 -13.08
CA ASN A 97 11.74 12.75 -13.87
C ASN A 97 11.62 13.30 -15.30
N ALA A 98 10.44 13.21 -15.91
CA ALA A 98 10.19 13.79 -17.22
C ALA A 98 10.26 15.34 -17.19
N SER A 99 9.84 15.96 -16.09
CA SER A 99 9.86 17.41 -15.90
C SER A 99 11.23 18.02 -15.62
N THR A 100 12.19 17.28 -15.08
CA THR A 100 13.54 17.81 -14.84
C THR A 100 14.26 18.24 -16.13
N THR A 101 13.72 17.89 -17.31
CA THR A 101 14.31 18.20 -18.63
C THR A 101 13.66 19.42 -19.33
N GLY A 102 12.58 20.02 -18.79
CA GLY A 102 11.93 21.19 -19.39
C GLY A 102 11.20 22.08 -18.36
N ASP A 103 11.10 23.39 -18.63
CA ASP A 103 10.46 24.36 -17.72
C ASP A 103 8.96 24.09 -17.47
N ASP A 104 8.30 23.37 -18.38
CA ASP A 104 6.87 23.06 -18.34
C ASP A 104 6.62 21.55 -18.16
N ILE A 105 5.83 21.18 -17.16
CA ILE A 105 5.40 19.81 -16.91
C ILE A 105 4.08 19.58 -17.63
N THR A 106 4.05 18.58 -18.51
CA THR A 106 2.82 18.08 -19.11
C THR A 106 2.30 16.89 -18.30
N PHE A 107 1.11 17.00 -17.73
CA PHE A 107 0.46 15.92 -16.99
C PHE A 107 -0.98 15.68 -17.48
N PRO A 108 -1.53 14.47 -17.25
CA PRO A 108 -2.92 14.18 -17.58
C PRO A 108 -3.86 15.02 -16.71
N GLU A 109 -4.98 15.48 -17.28
CA GLU A 109 -5.98 16.32 -16.61
C GLU A 109 -6.52 15.71 -15.30
N GLU A 110 -6.53 14.39 -15.16
CA GLU A 110 -6.94 13.69 -13.93
C GLU A 110 -6.07 14.03 -12.70
N PHE A 111 -4.87 14.59 -12.91
CA PHE A 111 -4.02 15.10 -11.84
C PHE A 111 -4.30 16.57 -11.50
N GLU A 112 -5.02 17.32 -12.34
CA GLU A 112 -5.32 18.74 -12.13
C GLU A 112 -6.17 18.99 -10.87
N ASP A 113 -7.11 18.10 -10.58
CA ASP A 113 -7.92 18.13 -9.36
C ASP A 113 -7.06 18.01 -8.09
N ILE A 114 -5.93 17.29 -8.19
CA ILE A 114 -5.01 17.06 -7.08
C ILE A 114 -4.24 18.36 -6.77
N PHE A 115 -3.94 19.17 -7.79
CA PHE A 115 -3.17 20.43 -7.67
C PHE A 115 -4.02 21.70 -7.50
N SER A 116 -5.36 21.59 -7.49
CA SER A 116 -6.27 22.75 -7.44
C SER A 116 -6.96 22.94 -6.07
N SER A 117 -6.56 22.15 -5.05
CA SER A 117 -6.99 22.28 -3.65
C SER A 117 -5.87 22.80 -2.76
#